data_AF-A0A4V1IEG5-F1
#
_entry.id   AF-A0A4V1IEG5-F1
#
_cell.length_a   1.000
_cell.length_b   1.000
_cell.length_c   1.000
_cell.angle_alpha   90.00
_cell.angle_beta   90.00
_cell.angle_gamma   90.00
#
_symmetry.space_group_name_H-M   'P 1'
#
loop_
_entity.id
_entity.type
_entity.pdbx_description
1 polymer ?
#
loop_
_entity_poly.entity_id
_entity_poly.type
_entity_poly.pdbx_seq_one_letter_code
_entity_poly.pdbx_strand_id
1 'polypeptide(L)'
;MPNITWCDLPEDVSLWPGLPLSLSGDEVMPLDYHAGRSGWLLYGRGLDKQRLTQYQTKLGAAMVIVAAWCVEDYQVIRLAGSLTPRATRLAHEAQLDVAPLGKIPHLRTPGLLVMDMDSTAIQIECIDEIAKLAGTGEKVAEVTERAMRGELDFTASLRSRVATLKGADADILRQVRGNLPLMPGLTQLVLKLEALGWKIAIASGGFTFFADYLRDQLRLTAAVANELEIMDGKFTGHVIGDIVDAEYKANTLLRLAQEHDIPLAQTVAIGDGANDLPMIKAAGLGIAFHAKPKVNEKTEITIRHADLMGVFCILSGSMNQK
;
A
#
# COMPACT_ATOMS: atom_id res chain seq x y z
N MET A 1 -21.96 34.60 -1.56
CA MET A 1 -20.49 34.66 -1.60
C MET A 1 -20.10 35.39 -2.88
N PRO A 2 -19.02 36.17 -2.94
CA PRO A 2 -18.57 36.74 -4.22
C PRO A 2 -18.39 35.62 -5.25
N ASN A 3 -18.66 35.90 -6.53
CA ASN A 3 -18.48 34.95 -7.62
C ASN A 3 -16.97 34.70 -7.80
N ILE A 4 -16.45 33.67 -7.14
CA ILE A 4 -15.09 33.17 -7.35
C ILE A 4 -15.02 32.60 -8.76
N THR A 5 -14.08 33.08 -9.56
CA THR A 5 -13.77 32.54 -10.89
C THR A 5 -12.56 31.61 -10.82
N TRP A 6 -12.33 30.85 -11.89
CA TRP A 6 -11.14 29.99 -11.99
C TRP A 6 -9.82 30.76 -11.83
N CYS A 7 -9.76 32.00 -12.31
CA CYS A 7 -8.59 32.87 -12.19
C CYS A 7 -8.30 33.27 -10.75
N ASP A 8 -9.32 33.32 -9.89
CA ASP A 8 -9.18 33.72 -8.48
C ASP A 8 -8.70 32.55 -7.59
N LEU A 9 -8.77 31.30 -8.08
CA LEU A 9 -8.36 30.12 -7.32
C LEU A 9 -6.83 29.97 -7.27
N PRO A 10 -6.25 29.65 -6.10
CA PRO A 10 -4.84 29.33 -5.96
C PRO A 10 -4.40 28.17 -6.87
N GLU A 11 -3.12 28.14 -7.23
CA GLU A 11 -2.53 27.02 -7.98
C GLU A 11 -2.59 25.72 -7.19
N ASP A 12 -2.26 25.76 -5.90
CA ASP A 12 -2.39 24.61 -5.01
C ASP A 12 -3.87 24.36 -4.67
N VAL A 13 -4.39 23.20 -5.09
CA VAL A 13 -5.80 22.83 -4.90
C VAL A 13 -6.17 22.69 -3.43
N SER A 14 -5.21 22.36 -2.55
CA SER A 14 -5.46 22.24 -1.11
C SER A 14 -5.81 23.56 -0.44
N LEU A 15 -5.53 24.69 -1.08
CA LEU A 15 -5.77 26.04 -0.57
C LEU A 15 -7.07 26.66 -1.13
N TRP A 16 -7.87 25.90 -1.87
CA TRP A 16 -9.08 26.43 -2.51
C TRP A 16 -10.13 26.85 -1.47
N PRO A 17 -10.56 28.13 -1.48
CA PRO A 17 -11.56 28.62 -0.55
C PRO A 17 -12.98 28.23 -0.97
N GLY A 18 -13.91 28.24 -0.02
CA GLY A 18 -15.35 28.18 -0.33
C GLY A 18 -15.84 26.87 -0.95
N LEU A 19 -15.13 25.76 -0.74
CA LEU A 19 -15.62 24.42 -1.09
C LEU A 19 -16.94 24.11 -0.33
N PRO A 20 -17.92 23.43 -0.95
CA PRO A 20 -17.83 22.73 -2.24
C PRO A 20 -17.91 23.63 -3.49
N LEU A 21 -17.16 23.27 -4.52
CA LEU A 21 -17.14 23.93 -5.84
C LEU A 21 -17.41 22.94 -6.97
N SER A 22 -18.20 23.33 -7.97
CA SER A 22 -18.26 22.65 -9.26
C SER A 22 -17.20 23.22 -10.20
N LEU A 23 -16.48 22.34 -10.89
CA LEU A 23 -15.50 22.67 -11.91
C LEU A 23 -15.92 22.08 -13.27
N SER A 24 -16.03 22.94 -14.29
CA SER A 24 -16.32 22.56 -15.67
C SER A 24 -15.52 23.45 -16.63
N GLY A 25 -14.34 22.97 -17.07
CA GLY A 25 -13.37 23.81 -17.76
C GLY A 25 -12.90 24.95 -16.87
N ASP A 26 -13.00 26.17 -17.37
CA ASP A 26 -12.65 27.39 -16.64
C ASP A 26 -13.85 27.98 -15.86
N GLU A 27 -14.99 27.29 -15.85
CA GLU A 27 -16.15 27.67 -15.05
C GLU A 27 -16.08 27.04 -13.66
N VAL A 28 -16.20 27.90 -12.64
CA VAL A 28 -16.26 27.52 -11.23
C VAL A 28 -17.58 28.02 -10.66
N MET A 29 -18.34 27.12 -10.04
CA MET A 29 -19.62 27.47 -9.41
C MET A 29 -19.64 26.99 -7.96
N PRO A 30 -19.83 27.89 -6.97
CA PRO A 30 -20.11 27.49 -5.59
C PRO A 30 -21.37 26.64 -5.51
N LEU A 31 -21.34 25.60 -4.69
CA LEU A 31 -22.47 24.70 -4.49
C LEU A 31 -22.86 24.63 -3.01
N ASP A 32 -24.16 24.68 -2.75
CA ASP A 32 -24.74 24.26 -1.48
C ASP A 32 -24.99 22.74 -1.54
N TYR A 33 -23.90 21.96 -1.41
CA TYR A 33 -23.91 20.51 -1.57
C TYR A 33 -23.38 19.79 -0.32
N HIS A 34 -24.14 18.84 0.19
CA HIS A 34 -23.73 17.99 1.30
C HIS A 34 -23.48 16.55 0.82
N ALA A 35 -22.20 16.18 0.68
CA ALA A 35 -21.79 14.86 0.21
C ALA A 35 -21.97 13.74 1.26
N GLY A 36 -22.20 14.08 2.53
CA GLY A 36 -22.26 13.10 3.63
C GLY A 36 -20.99 12.27 3.70
N ARG A 37 -21.11 10.93 3.64
CA ARG A 37 -19.95 9.99 3.63
C ARG A 37 -19.60 9.43 2.24
N SER A 38 -20.32 9.80 1.18
CA SER A 38 -20.09 9.29 -0.17
C SER A 38 -19.05 10.14 -0.92
N GLY A 39 -18.55 9.62 -2.04
CA GLY A 39 -17.55 10.30 -2.85
C GLY A 39 -16.35 9.40 -3.13
N TRP A 40 -15.29 10.02 -3.60
CA TRP A 40 -14.02 9.36 -3.89
C TRP A 40 -12.89 10.38 -3.80
N LEU A 41 -11.67 9.88 -3.63
CA LEU A 41 -10.46 10.67 -3.56
C LEU A 41 -9.76 10.66 -4.90
N LEU A 42 -9.19 11.80 -5.29
CA LEU A 42 -8.13 11.91 -6.28
C LEU A 42 -6.93 12.53 -5.57
N TYR A 43 -5.76 11.94 -5.70
CA TYR A 43 -4.58 12.43 -5.00
C TYR A 43 -3.28 12.15 -5.76
N GLY A 44 -2.27 12.95 -5.47
CA GLY A 44 -0.94 12.81 -6.02
C GLY A 44 -0.10 14.06 -5.80
N ARG A 45 1.20 13.93 -6.07
CA ARG A 45 2.15 15.05 -5.99
C ARG A 45 1.91 16.03 -7.12
N GLY A 46 1.90 17.31 -6.79
CA GLY A 46 1.72 18.40 -7.76
C GLY A 46 0.35 18.35 -8.43
N LEU A 47 -0.70 17.90 -7.74
CA LEU A 47 -2.07 18.05 -8.22
C LEU A 47 -2.49 19.52 -8.04
N ASP A 48 -2.14 20.33 -9.04
CA ASP A 48 -2.47 21.75 -9.13
C ASP A 48 -3.76 22.00 -9.93
N LYS A 49 -4.19 23.27 -9.95
CA LYS A 49 -5.37 23.73 -10.68
C LYS A 49 -5.33 23.35 -12.17
N GLN A 50 -4.17 23.44 -12.82
CA GLN A 50 -4.04 23.13 -14.24
C GLN A 50 -4.22 21.65 -14.52
N ARG A 51 -3.53 20.78 -13.78
CA ARG A 51 -3.66 19.32 -13.91
C ARG A 51 -5.07 18.85 -13.57
N LEU A 52 -5.71 19.46 -12.57
CA LEU A 52 -7.10 19.15 -12.24
C LEU A 52 -8.06 19.52 -13.38
N THR A 53 -7.86 20.69 -14.01
CA THR A 53 -8.66 21.14 -15.16
C THR A 53 -8.45 20.25 -16.39
N GLN A 54 -7.20 19.84 -16.65
CA GLN A 54 -6.87 18.88 -17.72
C GLN A 54 -7.51 17.52 -17.48
N TYR A 55 -7.45 17.02 -16.25
CA TYR A 55 -8.12 15.77 -15.85
C TYR A 55 -9.63 15.87 -16.05
N GLN A 56 -10.26 16.95 -15.59
CA GLN A 56 -11.68 17.22 -15.76
C GLN A 56 -12.09 17.26 -17.24
N THR A 57 -11.31 17.95 -18.07
CA THR A 57 -11.55 18.05 -19.52
C THR A 57 -11.52 16.67 -20.18
N LYS A 58 -10.52 15.84 -19.87
CA LYS A 58 -10.43 14.46 -20.37
C LYS A 58 -11.56 13.57 -19.86
N LEU A 59 -11.99 13.77 -18.62
CA LEU A 59 -13.14 13.08 -18.04
C LEU A 59 -14.42 13.39 -18.83
N GLY A 60 -14.55 14.62 -19.32
CA GLY A 60 -15.68 15.07 -20.14
C GLY A 60 -16.96 15.28 -19.33
N ALA A 61 -16.82 15.51 -18.02
CA ALA A 61 -17.92 15.75 -17.10
C ALA A 61 -17.50 16.78 -16.05
N ALA A 62 -18.45 17.59 -15.57
CA ALA A 62 -18.21 18.48 -14.44
C ALA A 62 -17.84 17.68 -13.20
N MET A 63 -16.94 18.21 -12.38
CA MET A 63 -16.55 17.62 -11.10
C MET A 63 -17.04 18.49 -9.96
N VAL A 64 -17.51 17.88 -8.88
CA VAL A 64 -17.85 18.58 -7.64
C VAL A 64 -16.77 18.28 -6.61
N ILE A 65 -15.95 19.27 -6.32
CA ILE A 65 -14.87 19.21 -5.33
C ILE A 65 -15.47 19.58 -3.98
N VAL A 66 -15.53 18.59 -3.09
CA VAL A 66 -16.16 18.70 -1.77
C VAL A 66 -15.19 19.24 -0.73
N ALA A 67 -13.95 18.77 -0.77
CA ALA A 67 -12.89 19.17 0.15
C ALA A 67 -11.53 18.97 -0.53
N ALA A 68 -10.54 19.74 -0.10
CA ALA A 68 -9.16 19.60 -0.54
C ALA A 68 -8.23 19.82 0.67
N TRP A 69 -7.14 19.06 0.76
CA TRP A 69 -6.14 19.17 1.82
C TRP A 69 -4.80 18.59 1.38
N CYS A 70 -3.78 18.73 2.22
CA CYS A 70 -2.47 18.12 2.00
C CYS A 70 -2.19 17.00 3.00
N VAL A 71 -1.45 16.00 2.53
CA VAL A 71 -0.78 14.97 3.33
C VAL A 71 0.69 15.00 2.94
N GLU A 72 1.52 15.61 3.78
CA GLU A 72 2.91 15.92 3.41
C GLU A 72 2.96 16.72 2.09
N ASP A 73 3.57 16.16 1.05
CA ASP A 73 3.70 16.72 -0.29
C ASP A 73 2.62 16.23 -1.28
N TYR A 74 1.64 15.47 -0.80
CA TYR A 74 0.47 15.04 -1.58
C TYR A 74 -0.68 16.02 -1.43
N GLN A 75 -1.22 16.47 -2.56
CA GLN A 75 -2.53 17.11 -2.60
C GLN A 75 -3.59 16.02 -2.72
N VAL A 76 -4.62 16.11 -1.88
CA VAL A 76 -5.76 15.19 -1.83
C VAL A 76 -7.02 15.99 -2.02
N ILE A 77 -7.85 15.58 -2.97
CA ILE A 77 -9.18 16.13 -3.15
C ILE A 77 -10.25 15.07 -2.97
N ARG A 78 -11.35 15.46 -2.32
CA ARG A 78 -12.57 14.67 -2.24
C ARG A 78 -13.54 15.16 -3.31
N LEU A 79 -13.95 14.24 -4.16
CA LEU A 79 -14.92 14.46 -5.22
C LEU A 79 -16.26 13.80 -4.86
N ALA A 80 -17.36 14.47 -5.22
CA ALA A 80 -18.69 13.89 -5.05
C ALA A 80 -18.97 12.80 -6.10
N GLY A 81 -20.04 12.03 -5.87
CA GLY A 81 -20.47 10.96 -6.77
C GLY A 81 -19.72 9.64 -6.54
N SER A 82 -19.71 8.78 -7.56
CA SER A 82 -19.06 7.47 -7.51
C SER A 82 -17.84 7.42 -8.42
N LEU A 83 -16.78 6.75 -7.97
CA LEU A 83 -15.59 6.52 -8.79
C LEU A 83 -15.93 5.59 -9.96
N THR A 84 -15.70 6.05 -11.19
CA THR A 84 -15.97 5.26 -12.40
C THR A 84 -14.69 4.63 -12.96
N PRO A 85 -14.76 3.50 -13.69
CA PRO A 85 -13.59 2.91 -14.34
C PRO A 85 -12.86 3.87 -15.29
N ARG A 86 -13.59 4.80 -15.94
CA ARG A 86 -13.00 5.85 -16.77
C ARG A 86 -12.21 6.84 -15.93
N ALA A 87 -12.78 7.32 -14.82
CA ALA A 87 -12.12 8.24 -13.90
C ALA A 87 -10.83 7.63 -13.31
N THR A 88 -10.87 6.36 -12.89
CA THR A 88 -9.70 5.61 -12.43
C THR A 88 -8.61 5.53 -13.48
N ARG A 89 -8.96 5.14 -14.72
CA ARG A 89 -7.99 5.01 -15.81
C ARG A 89 -7.31 6.35 -16.13
N LEU A 90 -8.10 7.41 -16.29
CA LEU A 90 -7.59 8.74 -16.59
C LEU A 90 -6.69 9.29 -15.46
N ALA A 91 -6.97 8.94 -14.20
CA ALA A 91 -6.15 9.36 -13.08
C ALA A 91 -4.76 8.70 -13.17
N HIS A 92 -4.72 7.39 -13.43
CA HIS A 92 -3.46 6.68 -13.61
C HIS A 92 -2.67 7.15 -14.86
N GLU A 93 -3.36 7.47 -15.97
CA GLU A 93 -2.73 8.11 -17.14
C GLU A 93 -2.09 9.47 -16.78
N ALA A 94 -2.68 10.19 -15.81
CA ALA A 94 -2.17 11.46 -15.30
C ALA A 94 -1.15 11.31 -14.15
N GLN A 95 -0.71 10.08 -13.84
CA GLN A 95 0.16 9.76 -12.69
C GLN A 95 -0.43 10.21 -11.35
N LEU A 96 -1.74 10.01 -11.18
CA LEU A 96 -2.50 10.25 -9.97
C LEU A 96 -3.15 8.94 -9.52
N ASP A 97 -3.45 8.85 -8.23
CA ASP A 97 -4.17 7.72 -7.65
C ASP A 97 -5.57 8.14 -7.19
N VAL A 98 -6.45 7.14 -7.06
CA VAL A 98 -7.84 7.34 -6.65
C VAL A 98 -8.26 6.28 -5.64
N ALA A 99 -9.23 6.62 -4.79
CA ALA A 99 -9.86 5.64 -3.91
C ALA A 99 -11.34 5.97 -3.67
N PRO A 100 -12.26 5.00 -3.73
CA PRO A 100 -13.64 5.22 -3.33
C PRO A 100 -13.74 5.51 -1.82
N LEU A 101 -14.66 6.41 -1.43
CA LEU A 101 -15.03 6.62 -0.04
C LEU A 101 -16.28 5.81 0.30
N GLY A 102 -16.34 5.31 1.54
CA GLY A 102 -17.53 4.67 2.09
C GLY A 102 -17.21 3.56 3.08
N LYS A 103 -16.25 2.68 2.74
CA LYS A 103 -15.76 1.59 3.59
C LYS A 103 -14.27 1.75 3.88
N ILE A 104 -13.88 2.90 4.41
CA ILE A 104 -12.51 3.12 4.87
C ILE A 104 -12.49 3.21 6.41
N PRO A 105 -11.45 2.69 7.07
CA PRO A 105 -11.23 2.88 8.49
C PRO A 105 -11.20 4.36 8.88
N HIS A 106 -11.63 4.64 10.11
CA HIS A 106 -11.58 6.00 10.66
C HIS A 106 -10.19 6.30 11.22
N LEU A 107 -9.45 7.21 10.60
CA LEU A 107 -8.03 7.45 10.92
C LEU A 107 -7.76 7.83 12.38
N ARG A 108 -8.72 8.50 13.06
CA ARG A 108 -8.60 8.89 14.48
C ARG A 108 -9.01 7.80 15.48
N THR A 109 -9.51 6.67 14.98
CA THR A 109 -9.80 5.49 15.80
C THR A 109 -8.61 4.54 15.72
N PRO A 110 -8.16 3.94 16.84
CA PRO A 110 -7.12 2.91 16.79
C PRO A 110 -7.44 1.84 15.76
N GLY A 111 -6.48 1.54 14.89
CA GLY A 111 -6.61 0.54 13.83
C GLY A 111 -5.38 -0.34 13.68
N LEU A 112 -5.45 -1.30 12.77
CA LEU A 112 -4.35 -2.23 12.50
C LEU A 112 -3.94 -2.12 11.03
N LEU A 113 -2.66 -1.88 10.76
CA LEU A 113 -2.07 -2.02 9.43
C LEU A 113 -1.20 -3.28 9.40
N VAL A 114 -1.51 -4.22 8.50
CA VAL A 114 -0.64 -5.36 8.18
C VAL A 114 -0.10 -5.19 6.76
N MET A 115 1.21 -5.32 6.61
CA MET A 115 1.89 -5.15 5.32
C MET A 115 2.70 -6.37 4.95
N ASP A 116 2.76 -6.68 3.64
CA ASP A 116 3.86 -7.48 3.14
C ASP A 116 5.20 -6.75 3.31
N MET A 117 6.30 -7.51 3.28
CA MET A 117 7.65 -6.98 3.38
C MET A 117 8.27 -6.76 2.00
N ASP A 118 8.53 -7.84 1.27
CA ASP A 118 9.22 -7.81 -0.01
C ASP A 118 8.35 -7.07 -1.03
N SER A 119 8.97 -6.22 -1.85
CA SER A 119 8.28 -5.35 -2.82
C SER A 119 7.16 -4.44 -2.25
N THR A 120 7.02 -4.32 -0.92
CA THR A 120 5.99 -3.54 -0.23
C THR A 120 6.56 -2.65 0.87
N ALA A 121 7.09 -3.21 1.97
CA ALA A 121 7.80 -2.45 3.00
C ALA A 121 9.26 -2.17 2.58
N ILE A 122 9.85 -3.03 1.76
CA ILE A 122 11.18 -2.86 1.18
C ILE A 122 11.10 -2.98 -0.34
N GLN A 123 12.10 -2.43 -1.04
CA GLN A 123 12.08 -2.34 -2.51
C GLN A 123 12.62 -3.59 -3.23
N ILE A 124 13.07 -4.60 -2.48
CA ILE A 124 13.73 -5.80 -3.02
C ILE A 124 12.99 -7.06 -2.63
N GLU A 125 13.25 -8.13 -3.36
CA GLU A 125 12.96 -9.51 -2.98
C GLU A 125 14.17 -10.06 -2.22
N CYS A 126 14.03 -10.33 -0.92
CA CYS A 126 15.18 -10.71 -0.09
C CYS A 126 15.86 -11.99 -0.58
N ILE A 127 15.07 -12.96 -1.06
CA ILE A 127 15.60 -14.24 -1.53
C ILE A 127 16.46 -14.11 -2.78
N ASP A 128 16.15 -13.16 -3.67
CA ASP A 128 16.89 -12.94 -4.91
C ASP A 128 18.27 -12.33 -4.61
N GLU A 129 18.34 -11.38 -3.68
CA GLU A 129 19.61 -10.79 -3.24
C GLU A 129 20.49 -11.80 -2.48
N ILE A 130 19.89 -12.65 -1.63
CA ILE A 130 20.63 -13.75 -0.98
C ILE A 130 21.16 -14.73 -2.02
N ALA A 131 20.34 -15.14 -2.99
CA ALA A 131 20.72 -16.10 -4.02
C ALA A 131 21.84 -15.56 -4.92
N LYS A 132 21.80 -14.27 -5.25
CA LYS A 132 22.86 -13.59 -6.00
C LYS A 132 24.20 -13.66 -5.26
N LEU A 133 24.22 -13.35 -3.96
CA LEU A 133 25.42 -13.41 -3.13
C LEU A 133 25.88 -14.86 -2.86
N ALA A 134 24.94 -15.82 -2.84
CA ALA A 134 25.22 -17.25 -2.71
C ALA A 134 25.69 -17.91 -4.03
N GLY A 135 25.65 -17.19 -5.16
CA GLY A 135 25.99 -17.72 -6.48
C GLY A 135 24.93 -18.65 -7.09
N THR A 136 23.69 -18.59 -6.61
CA THR A 136 22.55 -19.42 -7.08
C THR A 136 21.39 -18.62 -7.66
N GLY A 137 21.61 -17.33 -7.95
CA GLY A 137 20.58 -16.44 -8.51
C GLY A 137 19.85 -17.00 -9.74
N GLU A 138 20.58 -17.59 -10.70
CA GLU A 138 19.98 -18.21 -11.89
C GLU A 138 19.03 -19.36 -11.55
N LYS A 139 19.39 -20.19 -10.56
CA LYS A 139 18.55 -21.32 -10.10
C LYS A 139 17.28 -20.83 -9.41
N VAL A 140 17.40 -19.77 -8.61
CA VAL A 140 16.24 -19.15 -7.95
C VAL A 140 15.30 -18.54 -8.99
N ALA A 141 15.83 -17.83 -9.99
CA ALA A 141 15.05 -17.28 -11.09
C ALA A 141 14.28 -18.38 -11.86
N GLU A 142 14.92 -19.49 -12.19
CA GLU A 142 14.27 -20.64 -12.86
C GLU A 142 13.09 -21.19 -12.03
N VAL A 143 13.28 -21.36 -10.71
CA VAL A 143 12.21 -21.83 -9.81
C VAL A 143 11.08 -20.80 -9.70
N THR A 144 11.40 -19.51 -9.63
CA THR A 144 10.41 -18.43 -9.59
C THR A 144 9.56 -18.40 -10.86
N GLU A 145 10.17 -18.57 -12.04
CA GLU A 145 9.43 -18.64 -13.31
C GLU A 145 8.45 -19.81 -13.34
N ARG A 146 8.88 -20.99 -12.88
CA ARG A 146 8.01 -22.18 -12.82
C ARG A 146 6.83 -21.97 -11.88
N ALA A 147 7.05 -21.32 -10.74
CA ALA A 147 5.98 -20.94 -9.81
C ALA A 147 5.01 -19.92 -10.44
N MET A 148 5.51 -18.93 -11.18
CA MET A 148 4.68 -17.95 -11.90
C MET A 148 3.85 -18.59 -13.03
N ARG A 149 4.33 -19.70 -13.62
CA ARG A 149 3.58 -20.53 -14.57
C ARG A 149 2.55 -21.46 -13.89
N GLY A 150 2.50 -21.49 -12.56
CA GLY A 150 1.60 -22.35 -11.79
C GLY A 150 2.07 -23.80 -11.69
N GLU A 151 3.31 -24.10 -12.05
CA GLU A 151 3.89 -25.46 -11.95
C GLU A 151 4.23 -25.85 -10.51
N LEU A 152 4.43 -24.85 -9.64
CA LEU A 152 4.74 -25.02 -8.22
C LEU A 152 3.79 -24.17 -7.39
N ASP A 153 3.26 -24.76 -6.31
CA ASP A 153 2.61 -23.96 -5.28
C ASP A 153 3.64 -23.10 -4.51
N PHE A 154 3.15 -22.15 -3.71
CA PHE A 154 4.02 -21.22 -2.99
C PHE A 154 5.03 -21.94 -2.07
N THR A 155 4.57 -22.95 -1.33
CA THR A 155 5.38 -23.71 -0.37
C THR A 155 6.48 -24.50 -1.08
N ALA A 156 6.14 -25.20 -2.15
CA ALA A 156 7.08 -25.94 -2.99
C ALA A 156 8.08 -25.00 -3.67
N SER A 157 7.63 -23.85 -4.16
CA SER A 157 8.49 -22.82 -4.74
C SER A 157 9.48 -22.26 -3.72
N LEU A 158 9.00 -21.87 -2.53
CA LEU A 158 9.86 -21.35 -1.45
C LEU A 158 10.91 -22.39 -1.04
N ARG A 159 10.49 -23.62 -0.73
CA ARG A 159 11.41 -24.70 -0.36
C ARG A 159 12.44 -24.97 -1.44
N SER A 160 12.03 -24.97 -2.72
CA SER A 160 12.94 -25.18 -3.85
C SER A 160 13.96 -24.05 -3.99
N ARG A 161 13.55 -22.78 -3.83
CA ARG A 161 14.46 -21.63 -3.87
C ARG A 161 15.44 -21.66 -2.69
N VAL A 162 14.95 -21.92 -1.48
CA VAL A 162 15.79 -22.02 -0.27
C VAL A 162 16.77 -23.19 -0.36
N ALA A 163 16.36 -24.33 -0.93
CA ALA A 163 17.25 -25.48 -1.14
C ALA A 163 18.47 -25.15 -2.01
N THR A 164 18.37 -24.17 -2.92
CA THR A 164 19.51 -23.71 -3.72
C THR A 164 20.61 -23.07 -2.87
N LEU A 165 20.26 -22.52 -1.70
CA LEU A 165 21.19 -21.78 -0.83
C LEU A 165 22.06 -22.71 0.04
N LYS A 166 21.82 -24.03 0.00
CA LYS A 166 22.50 -25.00 0.86
C LYS A 166 24.03 -24.87 0.76
N GLY A 167 24.66 -24.71 1.93
CA GLY A 167 26.11 -24.62 2.09
C GLY A 167 26.70 -23.22 1.93
N ALA A 168 25.90 -22.23 1.51
CA ALA A 168 26.34 -20.84 1.48
C ALA A 168 26.45 -20.26 2.91
N ASP A 169 27.33 -19.27 3.07
CA ASP A 169 27.60 -18.59 4.33
C ASP A 169 26.40 -17.73 4.75
N ALA A 170 25.92 -17.91 5.99
CA ALA A 170 24.78 -17.17 6.51
C ALA A 170 25.10 -15.68 6.77
N ASP A 171 26.37 -15.27 6.79
CA ASP A 171 26.76 -13.86 6.91
C ASP A 171 26.25 -13.00 5.74
N ILE A 172 25.88 -13.63 4.62
CA ILE A 172 25.17 -13.00 3.49
C ILE A 172 23.93 -12.23 4.00
N LEU A 173 23.20 -12.74 4.99
CA LEU A 173 22.04 -12.04 5.55
C LEU A 173 22.40 -10.65 6.10
N ARG A 174 23.56 -10.53 6.76
CA ARG A 174 24.04 -9.24 7.28
C ARG A 174 24.40 -8.27 6.16
N GLN A 175 24.97 -8.77 5.06
CA GLN A 175 25.31 -7.98 3.89
C GLN A 175 24.06 -7.41 3.21
N VAL A 176 23.03 -8.24 2.99
CA VAL A 176 21.75 -7.80 2.43
C VAL A 176 21.07 -6.78 3.36
N ARG A 177 21.04 -7.06 4.67
CA ARG A 177 20.44 -6.15 5.66
C ARG A 177 21.14 -4.78 5.71
N GLY A 178 22.48 -4.75 5.59
CA GLY A 178 23.26 -3.52 5.69
C GLY A 178 22.88 -2.44 4.68
N ASN A 179 22.29 -2.83 3.54
CA ASN A 179 21.85 -1.95 2.47
C ASN A 179 20.35 -2.09 2.17
N LEU A 180 19.54 -2.54 3.13
CA LEU A 180 18.13 -2.85 2.90
C LEU A 180 17.33 -1.57 2.50
N PRO A 181 16.87 -1.46 1.25
CA PRO A 181 16.18 -0.25 0.80
C PRO A 181 14.74 -0.27 1.28
N LEU A 182 14.42 0.59 2.24
CA LEU A 182 13.03 0.78 2.67
C LEU A 182 12.20 1.36 1.53
N MET A 183 10.94 0.94 1.45
CA MET A 183 9.99 1.53 0.52
C MET A 183 9.79 3.01 0.89
N PRO A 184 9.78 3.94 -0.09
CA PRO A 184 9.55 5.35 0.19
C PRO A 184 8.21 5.54 0.94
N GLY A 185 8.22 6.48 1.89
CA GLY A 185 7.07 6.74 2.76
C GLY A 185 6.89 5.76 3.93
N LEU A 186 7.58 4.60 3.99
CA LEU A 186 7.38 3.61 5.07
C LEU A 186 7.54 4.22 6.47
N THR A 187 8.70 4.83 6.74
CA THR A 187 9.01 5.40 8.07
C THR A 187 8.02 6.48 8.48
N GLN A 188 7.59 7.32 7.52
CA GLN A 188 6.62 8.39 7.77
C GLN A 188 5.22 7.83 8.03
N LEU A 189 4.80 6.83 7.25
CA LEU A 189 3.52 6.14 7.43
C LEU A 189 3.45 5.51 8.83
N VAL A 190 4.49 4.76 9.21
CA VAL A 190 4.60 4.12 10.53
C VAL A 190 4.47 5.15 11.63
N LEU A 191 5.32 6.19 11.60
CA LEU A 191 5.36 7.22 12.63
C LEU A 191 4.01 7.93 12.80
N LYS A 192 3.33 8.26 11.69
CA LYS A 192 2.03 8.95 11.75
C LYS A 192 0.91 8.07 12.26
N LEU A 193 0.86 6.81 11.85
CA LEU A 193 -0.16 5.86 12.29
C LEU A 193 0.04 5.50 13.77
N GLU A 194 1.27 5.25 14.20
CA GLU A 194 1.59 5.03 15.62
C GLU A 194 1.18 6.21 16.50
N ALA A 195 1.45 7.45 16.05
CA ALA A 195 1.03 8.66 16.77
C ALA A 195 -0.50 8.78 16.91
N LEU A 196 -1.27 8.08 16.08
CA LEU A 196 -2.73 7.99 16.13
C LEU A 196 -3.23 6.72 16.85
N GLY A 197 -2.33 5.95 17.47
CA GLY A 197 -2.66 4.75 18.23
C GLY A 197 -2.91 3.51 17.38
N TRP A 198 -2.50 3.52 16.10
CA TRP A 198 -2.57 2.33 15.26
C TRP A 198 -1.49 1.31 15.62
N LYS A 199 -1.85 0.03 15.46
CA LYS A 199 -0.93 -1.10 15.48
C LYS A 199 -0.44 -1.37 14.06
N ILE A 200 0.82 -1.75 13.93
CA ILE A 200 1.45 -1.97 12.64
C ILE A 200 2.22 -3.27 12.69
N ALA A 201 2.05 -4.12 11.69
CA ALA A 201 2.71 -5.41 11.62
C ALA A 201 3.14 -5.78 10.20
N ILE A 202 4.18 -6.63 10.12
CA ILE A 202 4.61 -7.28 8.89
C ILE A 202 4.13 -8.74 8.88
N ALA A 203 3.58 -9.18 7.75
CA ALA A 203 3.32 -10.58 7.46
C ALA A 203 3.88 -10.95 6.08
N SER A 204 5.01 -11.66 6.08
CA SER A 204 5.85 -11.82 4.88
C SER A 204 6.15 -13.27 4.54
N GLY A 205 6.19 -13.56 3.24
CA GLY A 205 6.74 -14.82 2.72
C GLY A 205 8.27 -14.85 2.67
N GLY A 206 8.93 -13.74 3.00
CA GLY A 206 10.38 -13.62 3.16
C GLY A 206 10.86 -14.19 4.49
N PHE A 207 11.91 -13.60 5.09
CA PHE A 207 12.61 -14.21 6.22
C PHE A 207 12.61 -13.41 7.52
N THR A 208 12.51 -14.11 8.66
CA THR A 208 12.47 -13.54 10.02
C THR A 208 13.64 -12.60 10.30
N PHE A 209 14.84 -12.94 9.82
CA PHE A 209 16.02 -12.08 9.98
C PHE A 209 15.81 -10.62 9.53
N PHE A 210 15.08 -10.40 8.43
CA PHE A 210 14.77 -9.05 7.93
C PHE A 210 13.50 -8.49 8.57
N ALA A 211 12.47 -9.32 8.73
CA ALA A 211 11.19 -8.89 9.29
C ALA A 211 11.34 -8.43 10.76
N ASP A 212 12.12 -9.16 11.56
CA ASP A 212 12.44 -8.79 12.94
C ASP A 212 13.32 -7.54 13.01
N TYR A 213 14.28 -7.39 12.09
CA TYR A 213 15.08 -6.18 12.00
C TYR A 213 14.21 -4.95 11.71
N LEU A 214 13.27 -5.04 10.77
CA LEU A 214 12.33 -3.97 10.47
C LEU A 214 11.38 -3.71 11.65
N ARG A 215 10.90 -4.76 12.32
CA ARG A 215 10.09 -4.65 13.54
C ARG A 215 10.82 -3.82 14.58
N ASP A 216 12.06 -4.16 14.88
CA ASP A 216 12.81 -3.51 15.95
C ASP A 216 13.20 -2.08 15.56
N GLN A 217 13.63 -1.87 14.31
CA GLN A 217 13.99 -0.54 13.79
C GLN A 217 12.79 0.43 13.77
N LEU A 218 11.62 -0.05 13.37
CA LEU A 218 10.41 0.75 13.20
C LEU A 218 9.42 0.62 14.37
N ARG A 219 9.79 -0.15 15.41
CA ARG A 219 8.99 -0.42 16.62
C ARG A 219 7.62 -1.04 16.34
N LEU A 220 7.54 -1.86 15.29
CA LEU A 220 6.29 -2.50 14.87
C LEU A 220 5.74 -3.42 15.98
N THR A 221 4.42 -3.55 15.98
CA THR A 221 3.69 -4.38 16.95
C THR A 221 4.00 -5.86 16.79
N ALA A 222 4.15 -6.34 15.55
CA ALA A 222 4.49 -7.72 15.25
C ALA A 222 5.22 -7.84 13.90
N ALA A 223 5.98 -8.92 13.75
CA ALA A 223 6.48 -9.37 12.46
C ALA A 223 6.40 -10.89 12.40
N VAL A 224 5.86 -11.43 11.30
CA VAL A 224 5.84 -12.86 11.01
C VAL A 224 6.44 -13.10 9.64
N ALA A 225 7.34 -14.08 9.55
CA ALA A 225 8.02 -14.46 8.32
C ALA A 225 8.57 -15.90 8.43
N ASN A 226 9.13 -16.43 7.35
CA ASN A 226 9.74 -17.76 7.34
C ASN A 226 11.13 -17.75 8.00
N GLU A 227 11.53 -18.82 8.66
CA GLU A 227 12.86 -18.91 9.28
C GLU A 227 13.80 -19.77 8.45
N LEU A 228 14.97 -19.23 8.05
CA LEU A 228 16.00 -20.00 7.37
C LEU A 228 16.78 -20.86 8.36
N GLU A 229 16.89 -22.16 8.10
CA GLU A 229 17.69 -23.05 8.94
C GLU A 229 19.19 -22.83 8.68
N ILE A 230 19.91 -22.51 9.76
CA ILE A 230 21.35 -22.24 9.75
C ILE A 230 22.04 -23.19 10.74
N MET A 231 23.07 -23.89 10.28
CA MET A 231 23.92 -24.74 11.11
C MET A 231 25.38 -24.44 10.82
N ASP A 232 26.20 -24.31 11.87
CA ASP A 232 27.64 -24.02 11.77
C ASP A 232 27.94 -22.79 10.89
N GLY A 233 27.09 -21.76 10.97
CA GLY A 233 27.21 -20.52 10.20
C GLY A 233 26.82 -20.63 8.72
N LYS A 234 26.22 -21.73 8.28
CA LYS A 234 25.82 -21.95 6.88
C LYS A 234 24.35 -22.30 6.74
N PHE A 235 23.75 -21.94 5.61
CA PHE A 235 22.39 -22.37 5.29
C PHE A 235 22.33 -23.88 5.05
N THR A 236 21.36 -24.56 5.64
CA THR A 236 21.13 -25.99 5.40
C THR A 236 20.35 -26.25 4.11
N GLY A 237 19.66 -25.23 3.61
CA GLY A 237 18.72 -25.32 2.49
C GLY A 237 17.28 -25.63 2.91
N HIS A 238 16.94 -25.51 4.20
CA HIS A 238 15.58 -25.71 4.69
C HIS A 238 15.01 -24.46 5.37
N VAL A 239 13.68 -24.46 5.50
CA VAL A 239 12.91 -23.48 6.27
C VAL A 239 12.41 -24.16 7.54
N ILE A 240 12.53 -23.50 8.69
CA ILE A 240 12.08 -23.98 10.00
C ILE A 240 10.61 -23.59 10.21
N GLY A 241 9.85 -24.50 10.82
CA GLY A 241 8.49 -24.23 11.28
C GLY A 241 7.45 -24.15 10.17
N ASP A 242 6.36 -23.45 10.47
CA ASP A 242 5.25 -23.24 9.54
C ASP A 242 5.65 -22.26 8.45
N ILE A 243 5.18 -22.52 7.23
CA ILE A 243 5.40 -21.62 6.10
C ILE A 243 4.38 -20.49 6.16
N VAL A 244 4.87 -19.24 6.09
CA VAL A 244 4.05 -18.04 5.98
C VAL A 244 3.54 -17.92 4.54
N ASP A 245 2.49 -18.68 4.26
CA ASP A 245 1.74 -18.64 3.01
C ASP A 245 0.62 -17.59 3.03
N ALA A 246 -0.19 -17.57 1.96
CA ALA A 246 -1.25 -16.59 1.77
C ALA A 246 -2.33 -16.64 2.87
N GLU A 247 -2.70 -17.84 3.33
CA GLU A 247 -3.67 -18.03 4.41
C GLU A 247 -3.06 -17.69 5.76
N TYR A 248 -1.78 -18.00 5.98
CA TYR A 248 -1.06 -17.59 7.18
C TYR A 248 -1.06 -16.06 7.34
N LYS A 249 -0.82 -15.31 6.25
CA LYS A 249 -0.89 -13.84 6.26
C LYS A 249 -2.29 -13.34 6.63
N ALA A 250 -3.34 -13.91 6.05
CA ALA A 250 -4.72 -13.56 6.38
C ALA A 250 -5.05 -13.87 7.86
N ASN A 251 -4.69 -15.05 8.35
CA ASN A 251 -4.87 -15.46 9.73
C ASN A 251 -4.08 -14.57 10.70
N THR A 252 -2.90 -14.09 10.30
CA THR A 252 -2.11 -13.14 11.09
C THR A 252 -2.87 -11.82 11.27
N LEU A 253 -3.49 -11.29 10.21
CA LEU A 253 -4.32 -10.09 10.33
C LEU A 253 -5.50 -10.31 11.28
N LEU A 254 -6.23 -11.40 11.13
CA LEU A 254 -7.39 -11.72 11.97
C LEU A 254 -6.98 -11.89 13.45
N ARG A 255 -5.89 -12.62 13.69
CA ARG A 255 -5.35 -12.87 15.02
C ARG A 255 -4.89 -11.58 15.70
N LEU A 256 -4.10 -10.75 15.02
CA LEU A 256 -3.63 -9.47 15.57
C LEU A 256 -4.79 -8.49 15.82
N ALA A 257 -5.80 -8.49 14.96
CA ALA A 257 -7.01 -7.69 15.18
C ALA A 257 -7.73 -8.13 16.47
N GLN A 258 -7.86 -9.44 16.69
CA GLN A 258 -8.44 -9.99 17.91
C GLN A 258 -7.58 -9.72 19.15
N GLU A 259 -6.27 -9.95 19.09
CA GLU A 259 -5.33 -9.74 20.21
C GLU A 259 -5.28 -8.29 20.70
N HIS A 260 -5.58 -7.33 19.83
CA HIS A 260 -5.57 -5.90 20.13
C HIS A 260 -6.97 -5.27 20.23
N ASP A 261 -8.04 -6.07 20.24
CA ASP A 261 -9.43 -5.60 20.30
C ASP A 261 -9.79 -4.59 19.18
N ILE A 262 -9.25 -4.79 17.98
CA ILE A 262 -9.46 -3.94 16.81
C ILE A 262 -10.55 -4.58 15.91
N PRO A 263 -11.68 -3.90 15.65
CA PRO A 263 -12.70 -4.40 14.73
C PRO A 263 -12.14 -4.60 13.32
N LEU A 264 -12.57 -5.64 12.61
CA LEU A 264 -12.11 -5.89 11.24
C LEU A 264 -12.36 -4.71 10.28
N ALA A 265 -13.43 -3.94 10.47
CA ALA A 265 -13.69 -2.73 9.68
C ALA A 265 -12.63 -1.62 9.86
N GLN A 266 -11.75 -1.76 10.87
CA GLN A 266 -10.69 -0.83 11.25
C GLN A 266 -9.29 -1.41 10.97
N THR A 267 -9.22 -2.47 10.16
CA THR A 267 -7.95 -3.06 9.69
C THR A 267 -7.64 -2.65 8.25
N VAL A 268 -6.35 -2.57 7.94
CA VAL A 268 -5.80 -2.28 6.62
C VAL A 268 -4.79 -3.38 6.28
N ALA A 269 -4.88 -3.91 5.06
CA ALA A 269 -3.87 -4.81 4.50
C ALA A 269 -3.27 -4.22 3.24
N ILE A 270 -1.94 -4.26 3.12
CA ILE A 270 -1.23 -3.86 1.91
C ILE A 270 -0.30 -4.97 1.41
N GLY A 271 -0.26 -5.16 0.09
CA GLY A 271 0.66 -6.11 -0.58
C GLY A 271 0.67 -5.91 -2.09
N ASP A 272 1.68 -6.46 -2.76
CA ASP A 272 1.88 -6.34 -4.21
C ASP A 272 1.50 -7.63 -4.98
N GLY A 273 1.49 -8.76 -4.26
CA GLY A 273 1.51 -10.10 -4.82
C GLY A 273 0.18 -10.85 -4.75
N ALA A 274 0.09 -11.94 -5.52
CA ALA A 274 -1.09 -12.81 -5.49
C ALA A 274 -1.23 -13.58 -4.16
N ASN A 275 -0.10 -13.79 -3.47
CA ASN A 275 0.00 -14.34 -2.12
C ASN A 275 -0.60 -13.42 -1.06
N ASP A 276 -0.80 -12.13 -1.34
CA ASP A 276 -1.41 -11.19 -0.38
C ASP A 276 -2.92 -11.08 -0.54
N LEU A 277 -3.49 -11.59 -1.64
CA LEU A 277 -4.91 -11.45 -1.94
C LEU A 277 -5.83 -11.95 -0.82
N PRO A 278 -5.57 -13.09 -0.13
CA PRO A 278 -6.38 -13.49 1.01
C PRO A 278 -6.34 -12.48 2.16
N MET A 279 -5.15 -11.96 2.51
CA MET A 279 -4.99 -10.93 3.54
C MET A 279 -5.67 -9.61 3.16
N ILE A 280 -5.48 -9.16 1.91
CA ILE A 280 -6.12 -7.97 1.33
C ILE A 280 -7.65 -8.09 1.40
N LYS A 281 -8.21 -9.27 1.09
CA LYS A 281 -9.66 -9.51 1.14
C LYS A 281 -10.21 -9.62 2.56
N ALA A 282 -9.41 -10.09 3.51
CA ALA A 282 -9.82 -10.24 4.91
C ALA A 282 -9.85 -8.91 5.67
N ALA A 283 -9.10 -7.91 5.22
CA ALA A 283 -9.04 -6.60 5.85
C ALA A 283 -10.32 -5.76 5.63
N GLY A 284 -10.59 -4.83 6.54
CA GLY A 284 -11.63 -3.81 6.34
C GLY A 284 -11.32 -2.90 5.15
N LEU A 285 -10.03 -2.63 4.91
CA LEU A 285 -9.50 -1.94 3.75
C LEU A 285 -8.29 -2.70 3.19
N GLY A 286 -8.50 -3.42 2.09
CA GLY A 286 -7.43 -4.06 1.33
C GLY A 286 -6.89 -3.15 0.22
N ILE A 287 -5.57 -3.02 0.12
CA ILE A 287 -4.91 -2.17 -0.87
C ILE A 287 -3.85 -2.99 -1.63
N ALA A 288 -3.96 -2.99 -2.95
CA ALA A 288 -2.88 -3.47 -3.80
C ALA A 288 -1.86 -2.33 -4.01
N PHE A 289 -0.63 -2.50 -3.52
CA PHE A 289 0.41 -1.48 -3.57
C PHE A 289 1.45 -1.84 -4.64
N HIS A 290 1.60 -0.97 -5.65
CA HIS A 290 2.52 -1.16 -6.79
C HIS A 290 2.42 -2.57 -7.41
N ALA A 291 1.21 -3.12 -7.34
CA ALA A 291 0.98 -4.54 -7.51
C ALA A 291 1.00 -4.96 -8.98
N LYS A 292 1.20 -6.25 -9.21
CA LYS A 292 1.15 -6.85 -10.56
C LYS A 292 -0.27 -6.69 -11.16
N PRO A 293 -0.44 -6.60 -12.49
CA PRO A 293 -1.74 -6.37 -13.13
C PRO A 293 -2.87 -7.28 -12.65
N LYS A 294 -2.60 -8.58 -12.50
CA LYS A 294 -3.58 -9.57 -12.02
C LYS A 294 -4.04 -9.34 -10.58
N VAL A 295 -3.23 -8.69 -9.75
CA VAL A 295 -3.57 -8.35 -8.35
C VAL A 295 -4.41 -7.07 -8.33
N ASN A 296 -4.04 -6.08 -9.15
CA ASN A 296 -4.83 -4.85 -9.34
C ASN A 296 -6.25 -5.15 -9.84
N GLU A 297 -6.41 -6.10 -10.77
CA GLU A 297 -7.73 -6.52 -11.28
C GLU A 297 -8.62 -7.18 -10.22
N LYS A 298 -8.04 -7.72 -9.16
CA LYS A 298 -8.74 -8.45 -8.10
C LYS A 298 -8.94 -7.62 -6.83
N THR A 299 -8.51 -6.37 -6.83
CA THR A 299 -8.53 -5.49 -5.66
C THR A 299 -9.25 -4.19 -5.98
N GLU A 300 -10.14 -3.75 -5.10
CA GLU A 300 -10.95 -2.55 -5.31
C GLU A 300 -10.11 -1.27 -5.24
N ILE A 301 -9.09 -1.26 -4.38
CA ILE A 301 -8.24 -0.09 -4.10
C ILE A 301 -6.80 -0.42 -4.47
N THR A 302 -6.24 0.40 -5.34
CA THR A 302 -4.87 0.24 -5.84
C THR A 302 -4.11 1.54 -5.70
N ILE A 303 -2.88 1.47 -5.19
CA ILE A 303 -1.92 2.57 -5.22
C ILE A 303 -0.90 2.23 -6.30
N ARG A 304 -0.80 3.05 -7.35
CA ARG A 304 0.10 2.80 -8.49
C ARG A 304 1.23 3.80 -8.61
N HIS A 305 1.05 5.02 -8.11
CA HIS A 305 2.01 6.11 -8.32
C HIS A 305 2.53 6.69 -7.00
N ALA A 306 1.67 6.85 -6.01
CA ALA A 306 2.09 7.28 -4.69
C ALA A 306 3.00 6.24 -4.03
N ASP A 307 3.86 6.70 -3.13
CA ASP A 307 4.58 5.83 -2.23
C ASP A 307 3.66 5.38 -1.07
N LEU A 308 4.21 4.79 -0.01
CA LEU A 308 3.40 4.28 1.09
C LEU A 308 2.56 5.36 1.80
N MET A 309 2.89 6.65 1.67
CA MET A 309 2.02 7.73 2.15
C MET A 309 0.68 7.81 1.40
N GLY A 310 0.54 7.15 0.25
CA GLY A 310 -0.76 6.95 -0.41
C GLY A 310 -1.77 6.24 0.50
N VAL A 311 -1.33 5.34 1.38
CA VAL A 311 -2.20 4.70 2.39
C VAL A 311 -2.76 5.76 3.34
N PHE A 312 -1.91 6.67 3.80
CA PHE A 312 -2.33 7.77 4.68
C PHE A 312 -3.25 8.76 3.95
N CYS A 313 -3.02 9.03 2.65
CA CYS A 313 -3.92 9.83 1.82
C CYS A 313 -5.33 9.24 1.82
N ILE A 314 -5.46 7.93 1.60
CA ILE A 314 -6.76 7.23 1.62
C ILE A 314 -7.43 7.34 2.99
N LEU A 315 -6.70 7.01 4.05
CA LEU A 315 -7.24 7.06 5.43
C LEU A 315 -7.64 8.48 5.84
N SER A 316 -6.92 9.50 5.38
CA SER A 316 -7.22 10.91 5.68
C SER A 316 -8.60 11.35 5.16
N GLY A 317 -9.12 10.68 4.12
CA GLY A 317 -10.48 10.89 3.62
C GLY A 317 -11.57 10.62 4.66
N SER A 318 -11.28 9.83 5.70
CA SER A 318 -12.21 9.58 6.81
C SER A 318 -12.38 10.77 7.75
N MET A 319 -11.44 11.74 7.74
CA MET A 319 -11.49 12.92 8.61
C MET A 319 -12.36 14.05 8.02
N ASN A 320 -12.54 14.07 6.71
CA ASN A 320 -13.21 15.14 5.97
C ASN A 320 -14.61 14.73 5.48
N GLN A 321 -15.34 13.95 6.29
CA GLN A 321 -16.69 13.43 6.01
C GLN A 321 -17.83 14.31 6.56
N LYS A 322 -17.57 15.58 6.90
CA LYS A 322 -18.62 16.52 7.34
C LYS A 322 -19.40 17.10 6.17
#